data_AF-A0A3D5NT70-F1
#
_entry.id   AF-A0A3D5NT70-F1
#
_cell.length_a   1.000
_cell.length_b   1.000
_cell.length_c   1.000
_cell.angle_alpha   90.00
_cell.angle_beta   90.00
_cell.angle_gamma   90.00
#
_symmetry.space_group_name_H-M   'P 1'
#
loop_
_entity.id
_entity.type
_entity.pdbx_description
1 polymer ?
#
loop_
_entity_poly.entity_id
_entity_poly.type
_entity_poly.pdbx_seq_one_letter_code
_entity_poly.pdbx_strand_id
1 'polypeptide(L)'
;MPQGGSVTLASTLPIVIMAFAYGPEVGMLTGFLFGVVNLFLGPYIIHPLQTLLDYPLPFMLVGASGYFRNRYLGSIIGQALRLFMHVLSGVIFFSSYAPVGQQEGIGLWLYSIGYNGSFVAVELVILLVILVVIPWDRFMKTLGSTRAKTLQGKPN
;
A
#
# COMPACT_ATOMS: atom_id res chain seq x y z
N MET A 1 -3.68 -11.21 9.49
CA MET A 1 -2.40 -11.93 9.48
C MET A 1 -2.14 -12.44 10.88
N PRO A 2 -1.90 -13.76 11.05
CA PRO A 2 -1.64 -14.39 12.35
C PRO A 2 -0.40 -13.85 13.09
N GLN A 3 0.39 -12.95 12.48
CA GLN A 3 1.57 -12.27 13.05
C GLN A 3 1.37 -10.74 13.20
N GLY A 4 0.17 -10.30 13.61
CA GLY A 4 -0.08 -8.89 13.96
C GLY A 4 -0.61 -7.97 12.85
N GLY A 5 -0.69 -8.41 11.60
CA GLY A 5 -1.31 -7.61 10.53
C GLY A 5 -2.84 -7.71 10.56
N SER A 6 -3.59 -6.64 10.83
CA SER A 6 -5.03 -6.62 10.57
C SER A 6 -5.29 -6.51 9.06
N VAL A 7 -6.26 -7.27 8.54
CA VAL A 7 -6.84 -6.98 7.21
C VAL A 7 -7.81 -5.83 7.43
N THR A 8 -7.28 -4.61 7.45
CA THR A 8 -8.13 -3.42 7.43
C THR A 8 -8.55 -3.24 5.97
N LEU A 9 -9.74 -3.75 5.62
CA LEU A 9 -10.25 -3.71 4.24
C LEU A 9 -10.30 -2.26 3.75
N ALA A 10 -9.77 -2.01 2.56
CA ALA A 10 -9.69 -0.68 1.94
C ALA A 10 -8.88 0.37 2.76
N SER A 11 -7.96 -0.09 3.60
CA SER A 11 -7.01 0.75 4.36
C SER A 11 -6.23 1.76 3.52
N THR A 12 -5.90 1.41 2.28
CA THR A 12 -5.09 2.26 1.41
C THR A 12 -5.89 3.25 0.58
N LEU A 13 -7.22 3.13 0.56
CA LEU A 13 -8.09 4.00 -0.22
C LEU A 13 -7.91 5.48 0.16
N PRO A 14 -7.89 5.90 1.45
CA PRO A 14 -7.66 7.29 1.81
C PRO A 14 -6.31 7.81 1.30
N ILE A 15 -5.25 7.01 1.38
CA ILE A 15 -3.90 7.35 0.91
C ILE A 15 -3.93 7.64 -0.59
N VAL A 16 -4.55 6.74 -1.36
CA VAL A 16 -4.69 6.89 -2.82
C VAL A 16 -5.54 8.10 -3.17
N ILE A 17 -6.66 8.32 -2.49
CA ILE A 17 -7.51 9.50 -2.69
C ILE A 17 -6.69 10.78 -2.48
N MET A 18 -5.95 10.88 -1.37
CA MET A 18 -5.13 12.06 -1.08
C MET A 18 -4.02 12.27 -2.12
N ALA A 19 -3.39 11.18 -2.56
CA ALA A 19 -2.36 11.22 -3.60
C ALA A 19 -2.87 11.79 -4.93
N PHE A 20 -4.09 11.43 -5.33
CA PHE A 20 -4.70 11.93 -6.56
C PHE A 20 -5.37 13.30 -6.40
N ALA A 21 -5.93 13.60 -5.23
CA ALA A 21 -6.63 14.85 -4.96
C ALA A 21 -5.64 16.01 -4.78
N TYR A 22 -4.55 15.80 -4.04
CA TYR A 22 -3.65 16.86 -3.58
C TYR A 22 -2.19 16.68 -4.01
N GLY A 23 -1.86 15.56 -4.64
CA GLY A 23 -0.53 15.28 -5.16
C GLY A 23 0.20 14.16 -4.41
N PRO A 24 1.21 13.55 -5.04
CA PRO A 24 1.90 12.39 -4.50
C PRO A 24 2.56 12.67 -3.15
N GLU A 25 3.11 13.86 -2.93
CA GLU A 25 3.76 14.23 -1.66
C GLU A 25 2.75 14.23 -0.49
N VAL A 26 1.54 14.76 -0.72
CA VAL A 26 0.45 14.73 0.27
C VAL A 26 -0.03 13.30 0.48
N GLY A 27 -0.13 12.51 -0.59
CA GLY A 27 -0.42 11.07 -0.52
C GLY A 27 0.62 10.31 0.32
N MET A 28 1.91 10.56 0.08
CA MET A 28 3.01 9.92 0.79
C MET A 28 3.02 10.31 2.27
N LEU A 29 2.79 11.58 2.61
CA LEU A 29 2.63 12.03 3.99
C LEU A 29 1.43 11.37 4.65
N THR A 30 0.29 11.31 3.96
CA THR A 30 -0.93 10.63 4.44
C THR A 30 -0.64 9.15 4.73
N GLY A 31 0.06 8.48 3.82
CA GLY A 31 0.46 7.08 3.98
C GLY A 31 1.45 6.86 5.11
N PHE A 32 2.45 7.73 5.26
CA PHE A 32 3.38 7.68 6.37
C PHE A 32 2.65 7.80 7.72
N LEU A 33 1.80 8.82 7.87
CA LEU A 33 0.99 9.03 9.08
C LEU A 33 0.05 7.85 9.34
N PHE A 34 -0.59 7.31 8.29
CA PHE A 34 -1.40 6.12 8.40
C PHE A 34 -0.59 4.92 8.93
N GLY A 35 0.60 4.69 8.39
CA GLY A 35 1.50 3.63 8.86
C GLY A 35 1.93 3.82 10.32
N VAL A 36 2.19 5.06 10.76
CA VAL A 36 2.47 5.40 12.17
C VAL A 36 1.25 5.12 13.06
N VAL A 37 0.05 5.50 12.63
CA VAL A 37 -1.18 5.18 13.36
C VAL A 37 -1.38 3.67 13.46
N ASN A 38 -1.14 2.94 12.37
CA ASN A 38 -1.23 1.48 12.34
C ASN A 38 -0.24 0.83 13.33
N LEU A 39 0.97 1.39 13.47
CA LEU A 39 1.94 0.96 14.47
C LEU A 39 1.42 1.14 15.90
N PHE A 40 0.72 2.24 16.20
CA PHE A 40 0.16 2.46 17.54
C PHE A 40 -1.05 1.57 17.85
N LEU A 41 -1.84 1.19 16.85
CA LEU A 41 -3.07 0.42 17.04
C LEU A 41 -2.84 -1.09 17.16
N GLY A 42 -1.78 -1.62 16.53
CA GLY A 42 -1.48 -3.05 16.54
C GLY A 42 0.00 -3.32 16.29
N PRO A 43 0.90 -2.91 17.19
CA PRO A 43 2.33 -3.09 17.00
C PRO A 43 2.71 -4.57 17.10
N TYR A 44 3.54 -4.99 16.16
CA TYR A 44 4.33 -6.22 16.21
C TYR A 44 5.78 -5.84 15.88
N ILE A 45 6.53 -5.58 16.95
CA ILE A 45 7.87 -5.00 16.87
C ILE A 45 8.87 -6.05 17.32
N ILE A 46 9.69 -6.52 16.38
CA ILE A 46 10.80 -7.44 16.66
C ILE A 46 12.16 -6.79 16.37
N HIS A 47 12.20 -5.83 15.44
CA HIS A 47 13.42 -5.09 15.09
C HIS A 47 13.06 -3.71 14.51
N PRO A 48 13.82 -2.64 14.80
CA PRO A 48 13.51 -1.29 14.28
C PRO A 48 13.38 -1.23 12.76
N LEU A 49 14.27 -1.91 12.03
CA LEU A 49 14.18 -1.98 10.56
C LEU A 49 12.94 -2.73 10.08
N GLN A 50 12.56 -3.84 10.74
CA GLN A 50 11.30 -4.55 10.45
C GLN A 50 10.10 -3.62 10.66
N THR A 51 10.12 -2.86 11.75
CA THR A 51 9.04 -1.89 12.04
C THR A 51 8.90 -0.86 10.93
N LEU A 52 10.01 -0.33 10.41
CA LEU A 52 9.97 0.59 9.27
C LEU A 52 9.38 -0.07 8.01
N LEU A 53 9.77 -1.31 7.73
CA LEU A 53 9.34 -2.07 6.55
C LEU A 53 7.88 -2.55 6.61
N ASP A 54 7.30 -2.71 7.80
CA ASP A 54 5.93 -3.20 7.97
C ASP A 54 4.91 -2.08 8.24
N TYR A 55 5.36 -0.91 8.74
CA TYR A 55 4.45 0.14 9.19
C TYR A 55 4.59 1.47 8.40
N PRO A 56 5.49 2.42 8.69
CA PRO A 56 5.44 3.73 8.03
C PRO A 56 5.80 3.69 6.54
N LEU A 57 6.89 3.00 6.16
CA LEU A 57 7.40 3.03 4.78
C LEU A 57 6.46 2.37 3.74
N PRO A 58 5.91 1.17 3.95
CA PRO A 58 5.05 0.55 2.94
C PRO A 58 3.83 1.41 2.61
N PHE A 59 3.20 2.03 3.62
CA PHE A 59 2.02 2.88 3.40
C PHE A 59 2.39 4.24 2.82
N MET A 60 3.54 4.81 3.19
CA MET A 60 4.10 5.99 2.51
C MET A 60 4.27 5.75 1.01
N LEU A 61 4.83 4.60 0.61
CA LEU A 61 5.06 4.27 -0.79
C LEU A 61 3.78 4.04 -1.58
N VAL A 62 2.66 3.66 -0.95
CA VAL A 62 1.35 3.65 -1.62
C VAL A 62 0.98 5.05 -2.11
N GLY A 63 1.32 6.10 -1.35
CA GLY A 63 1.09 7.50 -1.74
C GLY A 63 1.78 7.93 -3.03
N ALA A 64 2.84 7.21 -3.44
CA ALA A 64 3.50 7.42 -4.74
C ALA A 64 2.58 7.10 -5.94
N SER A 65 1.39 6.49 -5.71
CA SER A 65 0.37 6.31 -6.74
C SER A 65 0.03 7.61 -7.47
N GLY A 66 0.11 8.76 -6.78
CA GLY A 66 -0.16 10.08 -7.34
C GLY A 66 0.85 10.56 -8.39
N TYR A 67 2.00 9.91 -8.57
CA TYR A 67 2.92 10.23 -9.67
C TYR A 67 2.38 9.79 -11.03
N PHE A 68 1.43 8.85 -11.05
CA PHE A 68 0.84 8.33 -12.27
C PHE A 68 -0.41 9.10 -12.65
N ARG A 69 -0.64 9.32 -13.95
CA ARG A 69 -1.88 9.96 -14.43
C ARG A 69 -3.08 9.02 -14.34
N ASN A 70 -2.86 7.74 -14.62
CA ASN A 70 -3.90 6.72 -14.55
C ASN A 70 -4.01 6.19 -13.11
N ARG A 71 -5.19 6.37 -12.50
CA ARG A 71 -5.43 5.98 -11.11
C ARG A 71 -5.30 4.49 -10.83
N TYR A 72 -5.64 3.64 -11.79
CA TYR A 72 -5.53 2.20 -11.65
C TYR A 72 -4.06 1.77 -11.69
N LEU A 73 -3.32 2.25 -12.68
CA LEU A 73 -1.88 1.97 -12.79
C LEU A 73 -1.13 2.47 -11.56
N GLY A 74 -1.38 3.71 -11.13
CA GLY A 74 -0.75 4.28 -9.94
C GLY A 74 -1.05 3.47 -8.68
N SER A 75 -2.29 3.01 -8.52
CA SER A 75 -2.68 2.18 -7.37
C SER A 75 -2.02 0.80 -7.39
N ILE A 76 -1.90 0.17 -8.57
CA ILE A 76 -1.19 -1.10 -8.74
C ILE A 76 0.28 -0.95 -8.38
N ILE A 77 0.94 0.09 -8.88
CA ILE A 77 2.35 0.35 -8.58
C ILE A 77 2.56 0.67 -7.10
N GLY A 78 1.72 1.51 -6.49
CA GLY A 78 1.79 1.80 -5.05
C GLY A 78 1.65 0.54 -4.19
N GLN A 79 0.73 -0.35 -4.55
CA GLN A 79 0.55 -1.63 -3.85
C GLN A 79 1.70 -2.61 -4.10
N ALA A 80 2.31 -2.59 -5.29
CA ALA A 80 3.52 -3.37 -5.59
C ALA A 80 4.72 -2.92 -4.74
N LEU A 81 4.90 -1.61 -4.56
CA LEU A 81 5.95 -1.06 -3.68
C LEU A 81 5.72 -1.45 -2.22
N ARG A 82 4.47 -1.37 -1.75
CA ARG A 82 4.07 -1.89 -0.43
C ARG A 82 4.40 -3.38 -0.29
N LEU A 83 4.02 -4.19 -1.29
CA LEU A 83 4.29 -5.62 -1.27
C LEU A 83 5.79 -5.91 -1.19
N PHE A 84 6.60 -5.18 -1.95
CA PHE A 84 8.05 -5.33 -1.91
C PHE A 84 8.63 -5.11 -0.51
N MET A 85 8.19 -4.06 0.20
CA MET A 85 8.62 -3.81 1.58
C MET A 85 8.25 -4.96 2.52
N HIS A 86 7.00 -5.45 2.45
CA HIS A 86 6.52 -6.58 3.26
C HIS A 86 7.25 -7.89 2.92
N VAL A 87 7.57 -8.12 1.65
CA VAL A 87 8.34 -9.29 1.22
C VAL A 87 9.75 -9.25 1.80
N LEU A 88 10.42 -8.08 1.75
CA LEU A 88 11.73 -7.90 2.36
C LEU A 88 11.69 -8.13 3.86
N SER A 89 10.69 -7.56 4.55
CA SER A 89 10.49 -7.81 5.98
C SER A 89 10.34 -9.31 6.26
N GLY A 90 9.49 -10.00 5.49
CA GLY A 90 9.26 -11.43 5.61
C GLY A 90 10.53 -12.29 5.44
N VAL A 91 11.35 -11.95 4.45
CA VAL A 91 12.62 -12.66 4.17
C VAL A 91 13.66 -12.39 5.25
N ILE A 92 13.77 -11.14 5.73
CA ILE A 92 14.84 -10.76 6.67
C ILE A 92 14.50 -11.18 8.11
N PHE A 93 13.23 -11.10 8.52
CA PHE A 93 12.85 -11.20 9.93
C PHE A 93 11.87 -12.34 10.25
N PHE A 94 11.23 -12.94 9.26
CA PHE A 94 10.16 -13.93 9.47
C PHE A 94 10.44 -15.30 8.83
N SER A 95 11.71 -15.64 8.57
CA SER A 95 12.09 -16.93 8.00
C SER A 95 11.68 -18.14 8.85
N SER A 96 11.60 -17.97 10.17
CA SER A 96 11.16 -19.01 11.11
C SER A 96 9.71 -19.45 10.91
N TYR A 97 8.90 -18.66 10.21
CA TYR A 97 7.50 -18.99 9.91
C TYR A 97 7.32 -19.75 8.60
N ALA A 98 8.36 -19.82 7.76
CA ALA A 98 8.32 -20.58 6.53
C ALA A 98 8.28 -22.10 6.82
N PRO A 99 7.63 -22.91 5.95
CA PRO A 99 7.61 -24.37 6.09
C PRO A 99 9.01 -24.97 6.18
N VAL A 100 9.12 -26.14 6.83
CA VAL A 100 10.38 -26.89 6.90
C VAL A 100 10.91 -27.17 5.49
N GLY A 101 12.15 -26.76 5.23
CA GLY A 101 12.81 -26.84 3.92
C GLY A 101 12.63 -25.58 3.05
N GLN A 102 11.90 -24.56 3.52
CA GLN A 102 11.73 -23.28 2.82
C GLN A 102 12.22 -22.07 3.63
N GLN A 103 12.95 -22.28 4.73
CA GLN A 103 13.42 -21.18 5.58
C GLN A 103 14.64 -20.43 5.01
N GLU A 104 15.16 -20.84 3.85
CA GLU A 104 16.30 -20.21 3.20
C GLU A 104 16.21 -20.30 1.66
N GLY A 105 17.11 -19.58 0.98
CA GLY A 105 17.19 -19.58 -0.48
C GLY A 105 15.87 -19.16 -1.15
N ILE A 106 15.63 -19.67 -2.37
CA ILE A 106 14.45 -19.33 -3.17
C ILE A 106 13.12 -19.71 -2.49
N GLY A 107 13.11 -20.76 -1.68
CA GLY A 107 11.92 -21.20 -0.94
C GLY A 107 11.38 -20.12 0.00
N LEU A 108 12.28 -19.43 0.70
CA LEU A 108 11.92 -18.34 1.61
C LEU A 108 11.31 -17.15 0.87
N TRP A 109 11.88 -16.78 -0.28
CA TRP A 109 11.34 -15.72 -1.11
C TRP A 109 9.94 -16.07 -1.62
N LEU A 110 9.74 -17.30 -2.12
CA LEU A 110 8.43 -17.76 -2.57
C LEU A 110 7.40 -17.78 -1.45
N TYR A 111 7.79 -18.24 -0.25
CA TYR A 111 6.94 -18.19 0.94
C TYR A 111 6.54 -16.74 1.28
N SER A 112 7.51 -15.83 1.37
CA SER A 112 7.26 -14.42 1.70
C SER A 112 6.40 -13.72 0.65
N ILE A 113 6.65 -13.96 -0.65
CA ILE A 113 5.84 -13.45 -1.75
C ILE A 113 4.42 -14.00 -1.70
N GLY A 114 4.25 -15.32 -1.52
CA GLY A 114 2.93 -15.95 -1.45
C GLY A 114 2.12 -15.44 -0.26
N TYR A 115 2.76 -15.40 0.92
CA TYR A 115 2.15 -14.91 2.14
C TYR A 115 1.72 -13.45 1.99
N ASN A 116 2.65 -12.53 1.80
CA ASN A 116 2.36 -11.09 1.73
C ASN A 116 1.53 -10.72 0.50
N GLY A 117 1.81 -11.37 -0.63
CA GLY A 117 1.13 -11.16 -1.90
C GLY A 117 -0.36 -11.50 -1.82
N SER A 118 -0.73 -12.58 -1.11
CA SER A 118 -2.14 -12.94 -0.94
C SER A 118 -2.95 -11.81 -0.27
N PHE A 119 -2.42 -11.21 0.80
CA PHE A 119 -3.08 -10.12 1.52
C PHE A 119 -3.12 -8.82 0.71
N VAL A 120 -2.00 -8.44 0.09
CA VAL A 120 -1.93 -7.22 -0.74
C VAL A 120 -2.80 -7.36 -1.99
N ALA A 121 -2.90 -8.56 -2.58
CA ALA A 121 -3.75 -8.81 -3.74
C ALA A 121 -5.22 -8.63 -3.41
N VAL A 122 -5.70 -9.19 -2.28
CA VAL A 122 -7.09 -9.00 -1.83
C VAL A 122 -7.40 -7.51 -1.63
N GLU A 123 -6.52 -6.79 -0.95
CA GLU A 123 -6.67 -5.34 -0.73
C GLU A 123 -6.66 -4.55 -2.05
N LEU A 124 -5.74 -4.88 -2.97
CA LEU A 124 -5.66 -4.24 -4.29
C LEU A 124 -6.93 -4.48 -5.10
N VAL A 125 -7.49 -5.69 -5.09
CA VAL A 125 -8.76 -5.98 -5.79
C VAL A 125 -9.88 -5.11 -5.22
N ILE A 126 -10.02 -5.04 -3.91
CA ILE A 126 -11.04 -4.20 -3.25
C ILE A 126 -10.84 -2.72 -3.61
N LEU A 127 -9.60 -2.23 -3.51
CA LEU A 127 -9.26 -0.86 -3.89
C LEU A 127 -9.65 -0.56 -5.34
N LEU A 128 -9.28 -1.42 -6.28
CA LEU A 128 -9.60 -1.23 -7.70
C LEU A 128 -11.11 -1.25 -7.95
N VAL A 129 -11.85 -2.16 -7.32
CA VAL A 129 -13.32 -2.20 -7.40
C VAL A 129 -13.91 -0.88 -6.91
N ILE A 130 -13.46 -0.36 -5.76
CA ILE A 130 -13.92 0.93 -5.24
C ILE A 130 -13.59 2.07 -6.19
N LEU A 131 -12.38 2.10 -6.78
CA LEU A 131 -11.98 3.13 -7.75
C LEU A 131 -12.76 3.08 -9.08
N VAL A 132 -13.34 1.93 -9.41
CA VAL A 132 -14.27 1.77 -10.54
C VAL A 132 -15.67 2.28 -10.18
N VAL A 133 -16.16 1.94 -8.98
CA VAL A 133 -17.53 2.28 -8.55
C VAL A 133 -17.69 3.74 -8.13
N ILE A 134 -16.67 4.35 -7.53
CA ILE A 134 -16.74 5.75 -7.10
C ILE A 134 -16.88 6.68 -8.32
N PRO A 135 -17.82 7.65 -8.29
CA PRO A 135 -17.97 8.65 -9.35
C PRO A 135 -16.80 9.65 -9.28
N TRP A 136 -15.64 9.23 -9.78
CA TRP A 136 -14.34 9.85 -9.55
C TRP A 136 -14.32 11.36 -9.79
N ASP A 137 -14.85 11.82 -10.92
CA ASP A 137 -14.79 13.24 -11.27
C ASP A 137 -15.67 14.10 -10.37
N ARG A 138 -16.82 13.58 -9.93
CA ARG A 138 -17.69 14.27 -8.96
C ARG A 138 -17.03 14.29 -7.59
N PHE A 139 -16.51 13.14 -7.17
CA PHE A 139 -15.83 12.98 -5.89
C PHE A 139 -14.63 13.94 -5.76
N MET A 140 -13.78 14.02 -6.79
CA MET A 140 -12.63 14.92 -6.79
C MET A 140 -13.01 16.40 -6.83
N LYS A 141 -14.13 16.76 -7.47
CA LYS A 141 -14.66 18.13 -7.41
C LYS A 141 -15.13 18.50 -6.02
N THR A 142 -15.78 17.60 -5.30
CA THR A 142 -16.22 17.81 -3.91
C THR A 142 -15.03 18.03 -2.96
N LEU A 143 -13.89 17.36 -3.22
CA LEU A 143 -12.64 17.58 -2.48
C LEU A 143 -11.94 18.90 -2.84
N GLY A 144 -12.49 19.70 -3.75
CA GLY A 144 -11.85 20.93 -4.21
C GLY A 144 -10.51 20.67 -4.91
N SER A 145 -10.28 19.46 -5.43
CA SER A 145 -8.99 19.05 -5.98
C SER A 145 -8.52 20.00 -7.07
N THR A 146 -7.38 20.64 -6.84
CA THR A 146 -6.70 21.51 -7.81
C THR A 146 -6.15 20.71 -8.99
N ARG A 147 -5.80 19.44 -8.76
CA ARG A 147 -5.12 18.55 -9.72
C ARG A 147 -6.07 17.77 -10.63
N ALA A 148 -7.30 17.50 -10.18
CA ALA A 148 -8.32 16.85 -11.02
C ALA A 148 -8.62 17.64 -12.30
N LYS A 149 -8.52 18.97 -12.25
CA LYS A 149 -8.64 19.86 -13.42
C LYS A 149 -7.46 19.70 -14.40
N THR A 150 -6.26 19.46 -13.90
CA THR A 150 -5.03 19.31 -14.70
C THR A 150 -4.91 17.93 -15.34
N LEU A 151 -5.33 16.87 -14.65
CA LEU A 151 -5.33 15.50 -15.20
C LEU A 151 -6.47 15.26 -16.21
N GLN A 152 -7.53 16.06 -16.16
CA GLN A 152 -8.59 16.11 -17.17
C GLN A 152 -8.27 17.06 -18.35
N GLY A 153 -7.13 17.78 -18.30
CA GLY A 153 -6.62 18.56 -19.43
C GLY A 153 -6.04 17.62 -20.50
N LYS A 154 -6.81 17.44 -21.59
CA LYS A 154 -6.53 16.64 -22.81
C LYS A 154 -5.06 16.57 -23.28
N PRO A 155 -4.63 15.44 -23.86
CA PRO A 155 -4.59 15.25 -25.34
C PRO A 155 -4.90 13.78 -25.77
N ASN A 156 -5.43 13.40 -26.94
CA ASN A 156 -5.79 14.02 -28.23
C ASN A 156 -7.22 13.59 -28.59
#